data_AF-A0A929RWD1-F1
#
_entry.id   AF-A0A929RWD1-F1
#
_cell.length_a   1.000
_cell.length_b   1.000
_cell.length_c   1.000
_cell.angle_alpha   90.00
_cell.angle_beta   90.00
_cell.angle_gamma   90.00
#
_symmetry.space_group_name_H-M   'P 1'
#
loop_
_entity.id
_entity.type
_entity.pdbx_description
1 polymer ?
#
loop_
_entity_poly.entity_id
_entity_poly.type
_entity_poly.pdbx_seq_one_letter_code
_entity_poly.pdbx_strand_id
1 'polypeptide(L)'
;MKALQKRISDDLRHLQNLQETYRNKAGWIVESANHVNVGDGNGLNGTAFAVKSPMTCCNAMVWESEKEAEKQGVDYYLIDGKGEPIYMKITNAYNFYTREVEKTKKLLVFISQKTCNINGEGF
;
A
#
# COMPACT_ATOMS: atom_id res chain seq x y z
N MET A 1 -18.23 -12.28 -0.85
CA MET A 1 -16.88 -12.80 -0.52
C MET A 1 -16.03 -13.16 -1.74
N LYS A 2 -16.50 -14.01 -2.67
CA LYS A 2 -15.71 -14.40 -3.87
C LYS A 2 -15.21 -13.21 -4.72
N ALA A 3 -16.03 -12.18 -4.92
CA ALA A 3 -15.63 -10.98 -5.67
C ALA A 3 -14.52 -10.17 -4.97
N LEU A 4 -14.59 -10.02 -3.64
CA LEU A 4 -13.56 -9.36 -2.84
C LEU A 4 -12.23 -10.13 -2.89
N GLN A 5 -12.29 -11.45 -2.72
CA GLN A 5 -11.12 -12.31 -2.82
C GLN A 5 -10.46 -12.21 -4.19
N LYS A 6 -11.26 -12.25 -5.26
CA LYS A 6 -10.76 -12.05 -6.64
C LYS A 6 -10.06 -10.70 -6.78
N ARG A 7 -10.67 -9.61 -6.30
CA ARG A 7 -10.08 -8.27 -6.35
C ARG A 7 -8.73 -8.20 -5.62
N ILE A 8 -8.65 -8.77 -4.41
CA ILE A 8 -7.40 -8.82 -3.64
C ILE A 8 -6.33 -9.65 -4.36
N SER A 9 -6.71 -10.76 -5.01
CA SER A 9 -5.78 -11.55 -5.83
C SER A 9 -5.28 -10.79 -7.06
N ASP A 10 -6.15 -9.99 -7.69
CA ASP A 10 -5.78 -9.15 -8.83
C ASP A 10 -4.82 -8.02 -8.36
N ASP A 11 -5.11 -7.37 -7.24
CA ASP A 11 -4.23 -6.37 -6.60
C ASP A 11 -2.88 -6.98 -6.19
N LEU A 12 -2.86 -8.18 -5.61
CA LEU A 12 -1.64 -8.90 -5.25
C LEU A 12 -0.74 -9.12 -6.47
N ARG A 13 -1.32 -9.52 -7.61
CA ARG A 13 -0.57 -9.71 -8.85
C ARG A 13 0.02 -8.39 -9.33
N HIS A 14 -0.73 -7.31 -9.22
CA HIS A 14 -0.23 -5.98 -9.58
C HIS A 14 0.94 -5.56 -8.68
N LEU A 15 0.84 -5.75 -7.36
CA LEU A 15 1.95 -5.51 -6.43
C LEU A 15 3.19 -6.34 -6.76
N GLN A 16 3.02 -7.61 -7.17
CA GLN A 16 4.14 -8.45 -7.60
C GLN A 16 4.81 -7.92 -8.87
N ASN A 17 4.02 -7.44 -9.84
CA ASN A 17 4.57 -6.81 -11.04
C ASN A 17 5.35 -5.53 -10.72
N LEU A 18 4.84 -4.71 -9.79
CA LEU A 18 5.53 -3.51 -9.31
C LEU A 18 6.82 -3.88 -8.55
N GLN A 19 6.77 -4.88 -7.68
CA GLN A 19 7.95 -5.42 -7.01
C GLN A 19 9.03 -5.82 -8.03
N GLU A 20 8.68 -6.60 -9.05
CA GLU A 20 9.65 -7.02 -10.07
C GLU A 20 10.18 -5.83 -10.89
N THR A 21 9.31 -4.89 -11.24
CA THR A 21 9.69 -3.66 -11.96
C THR A 21 10.76 -2.86 -11.22
N TYR A 22 10.65 -2.76 -9.90
CA TYR A 22 11.59 -2.02 -9.06
C TYR A 22 12.75 -2.85 -8.51
N ARG A 23 12.83 -4.14 -8.84
CA ARG A 23 13.94 -5.02 -8.41
C ARG A 23 15.30 -4.51 -8.83
N ASN A 24 15.39 -3.99 -10.06
CA ASN A 24 16.62 -3.47 -10.65
C ASN A 24 16.50 -1.98 -11.05
N LYS A 25 15.47 -1.29 -10.55
CA LYS A 25 15.20 0.12 -10.87
C LYS A 25 15.14 0.93 -9.57
N ALA A 26 15.82 2.08 -9.55
CA ALA A 26 15.70 3.02 -8.44
C ALA A 26 14.27 3.57 -8.37
N GLY A 27 13.76 3.69 -7.15
CA GLY A 27 12.43 4.21 -6.89
C GLY A 27 12.24 4.43 -5.41
N TRP A 28 11.54 5.51 -5.07
CA TRP A 28 11.32 5.93 -3.69
C TRP A 28 9.85 6.24 -3.48
N ILE A 29 9.30 5.77 -2.37
CA ILE A 29 7.90 5.94 -1.99
C ILE A 29 7.84 6.64 -0.65
N VAL A 30 6.96 7.62 -0.53
CA VAL A 30 6.66 8.26 0.76
C VAL A 30 5.49 7.54 1.42
N GLU A 31 5.73 7.05 2.63
CA GLU A 31 4.73 6.35 3.42
C GLU A 31 4.82 6.73 4.91
N SER A 32 3.72 6.58 5.64
CA SER A 32 3.72 6.53 7.11
C SER A 32 3.46 5.09 7.58
N ALA A 33 3.13 4.88 8.85
CA ALA A 33 2.70 3.56 9.32
C ALA A 33 1.49 3.04 8.52
N ASN A 34 0.46 3.87 8.37
CA ASN A 34 -0.86 3.48 7.84
C ASN A 34 -1.23 4.14 6.51
N HIS A 35 -0.44 5.10 6.02
CA HIS A 35 -0.74 5.83 4.79
C HIS A 35 0.38 5.72 3.77
N VAL A 36 0.02 5.90 2.50
CA VAL A 36 0.96 5.96 1.38
C VAL A 36 0.60 7.14 0.50
N ASN A 37 1.62 7.84 0.00
CA ASN A 37 1.42 8.91 -0.97
C ASN A 37 1.03 8.29 -2.33
N VAL A 38 -0.06 8.74 -2.92
CA VAL A 38 -0.64 8.23 -4.18
C VAL A 38 -0.72 9.33 -5.25
N GLY A 39 -0.05 10.46 -5.02
CA GLY A 39 -0.11 11.64 -5.87
C GLY A 39 -1.33 12.52 -5.59
N ASP A 40 -1.21 13.80 -5.96
CA ASP A 40 -2.23 14.82 -5.69
C ASP A 40 -3.59 14.45 -6.32
N GLY A 41 -4.67 14.70 -5.57
CA GLY A 41 -6.04 14.36 -5.98
C GLY A 41 -6.43 12.88 -5.92
N ASN A 42 -5.49 11.95 -5.71
CA ASN A 42 -5.77 10.50 -5.69
C ASN A 42 -5.99 9.93 -4.28
N GLY A 43 -5.72 10.72 -3.25
CA GLY A 43 -5.89 10.36 -1.85
C GLY A 43 -7.27 10.66 -1.29
N LEU A 44 -7.42 10.45 0.03
CA LEU A 44 -8.67 10.71 0.74
C LEU A 44 -8.97 12.20 0.71
N ASN A 45 -10.21 12.57 0.38
CA ASN A 45 -10.67 13.96 0.27
C ASN A 45 -9.83 14.83 -0.68
N GLY A 46 -9.29 14.24 -1.76
CA GLY A 46 -8.47 14.95 -2.74
C GLY A 46 -7.05 15.26 -2.28
N THR A 47 -6.61 14.70 -1.16
CA THR A 47 -5.21 14.82 -0.70
C THR A 47 -4.27 13.96 -1.53
N ALA A 48 -2.97 14.08 -1.30
CA ALA A 48 -1.98 13.19 -1.89
C ALA A 48 -1.84 11.83 -1.17
N PHE A 49 -2.65 11.55 -0.12
CA PHE A 49 -2.45 10.39 0.75
C PHE A 49 -3.68 9.50 0.87
N ALA A 50 -3.44 8.20 0.82
CA ALA A 50 -4.46 7.19 1.04
C ALA A 50 -4.09 6.25 2.18
N VAL A 51 -5.09 5.70 2.86
CA VAL A 51 -4.89 4.58 3.80
C VAL A 51 -4.39 3.38 3.02
N LYS A 52 -3.40 2.67 3.57
CA LYS A 52 -2.83 1.49 2.93
C LYS A 52 -3.85 0.37 2.83
N SER A 53 -3.98 -0.12 1.61
CA SER A 53 -4.74 -1.29 1.22
C SER A 53 -4.03 -1.90 0.00
N PRO A 54 -4.29 -3.16 -0.37
CA PRO A 54 -3.70 -3.74 -1.57
C PRO A 54 -3.87 -2.83 -2.80
N MET A 55 -5.07 -2.29 -3.00
CA MET A 55 -5.40 -1.35 -4.07
C MET A 55 -4.60 -0.04 -4.01
N THR A 56 -4.60 0.65 -2.86
CA THR A 56 -3.93 1.96 -2.76
C THR A 56 -2.42 1.84 -2.81
N CYS A 57 -1.86 0.72 -2.32
CA CYS A 57 -0.43 0.44 -2.45
C CYS A 57 -0.01 0.22 -3.91
N CYS A 58 -0.89 -0.29 -4.79
CA CYS A 58 -0.61 -0.36 -6.23
C CYS A 58 -0.46 1.02 -6.89
N ASN A 59 -1.07 2.05 -6.29
CA ASN A 59 -1.09 3.42 -6.82
C ASN A 59 -0.08 4.33 -6.11
N ALA A 60 0.87 3.75 -5.36
CA ALA A 60 1.87 4.53 -4.66
C ALA A 60 2.66 5.40 -5.66
N MET A 61 2.80 6.68 -5.36
CA MET A 61 3.65 7.58 -6.13
C MET A 61 5.10 7.17 -5.96
N VAL A 62 5.81 6.99 -7.08
CA VAL A 62 7.22 6.58 -7.08
C VAL A 62 8.08 7.67 -7.69
N TRP A 63 8.98 8.22 -6.89
CA TRP A 63 9.97 9.20 -7.34
C TRP A 63 11.27 8.53 -7.77
N GLU A 64 11.98 9.16 -8.71
CA GLU A 64 13.24 8.65 -9.25
C GLU A 64 14.40 8.79 -8.26
N SER A 65 14.33 9.75 -7.34
CA SER A 65 15.34 9.98 -6.31
C SER A 65 14.74 10.22 -4.92
N GLU A 66 15.49 9.84 -3.89
CA GLU A 66 15.10 10.03 -2.48
C GLU A 66 14.91 11.52 -2.16
N LYS A 67 15.79 12.38 -2.67
CA LYS A 67 15.73 13.84 -2.51
C LYS A 67 14.45 14.43 -3.11
N GLU A 68 13.99 13.91 -4.24
CA GLU A 68 12.75 14.38 -4.85
C GLU A 68 11.53 13.91 -4.05
N ALA A 69 11.54 12.67 -3.59
CA ALA A 69 10.51 12.15 -2.68
C ALA A 69 10.42 12.99 -1.40
N GLU A 70 11.56 13.37 -0.83
CA GLU A 70 11.62 14.25 0.35
C GLU A 70 11.00 15.61 0.05
N LYS A 71 11.43 16.26 -1.04
CA LYS A 71 11.01 17.62 -1.38
C LYS A 71 9.53 17.72 -1.75
N GLN A 72 8.98 16.73 -2.45
CA GLN A 72 7.65 16.81 -3.07
C GLN A 72 6.61 15.89 -2.43
N GLY A 73 7.05 14.79 -1.82
CA GLY A 73 6.15 13.77 -1.30
C GLY A 73 5.93 13.83 0.21
N VAL A 74 6.86 14.43 0.97
CA VAL A 74 6.79 14.48 2.44
C VAL A 74 6.13 15.79 2.90
N ASP A 75 5.08 15.65 3.69
CA ASP A 75 4.42 16.72 4.44
C ASP A 75 4.64 16.58 5.96
N TYR A 76 5.60 17.33 6.51
CA TYR A 76 5.98 17.27 7.92
C TYR A 76 4.92 17.81 8.90
N TYR A 77 3.82 18.37 8.40
CA TYR A 77 2.76 18.97 9.23
C TYR A 77 1.50 18.11 9.32
N LEU A 78 1.53 16.89 8.75
CA LEU A 78 0.40 15.97 8.86
C LEU A 78 0.17 15.52 10.30
N ILE A 79 -1.08 15.67 10.73
CA ILE A 79 -1.59 15.18 12.01
C ILE A 79 -2.78 14.26 11.76
N ASP A 80 -3.00 13.31 12.67
CA ASP A 80 -4.17 12.45 12.64
C ASP A 80 -5.40 13.12 13.25
N GLY A 81 -6.54 12.42 13.26
CA GLY A 81 -7.80 12.93 13.85
C GLY A 81 -7.76 13.12 15.37
N LYS A 82 -6.67 12.74 16.04
CA LYS A 82 -6.41 12.95 17.47
C LYS A 82 -5.40 14.09 17.71
N GLY A 83 -4.87 14.69 16.65
CA GLY A 83 -3.85 15.73 16.73
C GLY A 83 -2.42 15.18 16.87
N GLU A 84 -2.22 13.87 16.72
CA GLU A 84 -0.89 13.26 16.81
C GLU A 84 -0.14 13.37 15.47
N PRO A 85 1.17 13.65 15.46
CA PRO A 85 1.95 13.73 14.23
C PRO A 85 1.96 12.41 13.44
N ILE A 86 1.76 12.49 12.13
CA ILE A 86 1.90 11.37 11.21
C ILE A 86 3.34 11.37 10.66
N TYR A 87 4.20 10.57 11.27
CA TYR A 87 5.59 10.44 10.83
C TYR A 87 5.68 9.71 9.48
N MET A 88 6.17 10.44 8.49
CA MET A 88 6.49 9.89 7.18
C MET A 88 7.94 9.46 7.08
N LYS A 89 8.15 8.49 6.20
CA LYS A 89 9.46 7.99 5.82
C LYS A 89 9.50 7.78 4.32
N ILE A 90 10.71 7.89 3.78
CA ILE A 90 11.00 7.57 2.41
C ILE A 90 11.52 6.13 2.38
N THR A 91 10.91 5.30 1.56
CA THR A 91 11.23 3.87 1.48
C THR A 91 11.55 3.51 0.04
N ASN A 92 12.63 2.75 -0.16
CA ASN A 92 12.93 2.19 -1.47
C ASN A 92 11.73 1.38 -1.99
N ALA A 93 11.34 1.61 -3.24
CA ALA A 93 10.13 1.06 -3.84
C ALA A 93 10.11 -0.47 -3.82
N TYR A 94 11.23 -1.13 -4.11
CA TYR A 94 11.33 -2.60 -4.04
C TYR A 94 11.03 -3.11 -2.63
N ASN A 95 11.60 -2.47 -1.60
CA ASN A 95 11.36 -2.85 -0.20
C ASN A 95 9.91 -2.61 0.22
N PHE A 96 9.32 -1.50 -0.21
CA PHE A 96 7.90 -1.21 0.00
C PHE A 96 7.03 -2.31 -0.61
N TYR A 97 7.15 -2.56 -1.92
CA TYR A 97 6.31 -3.53 -2.62
C TYR A 97 6.52 -4.95 -2.10
N THR A 98 7.75 -5.35 -1.78
CA THR A 98 8.03 -6.65 -1.16
C THR A 98 7.22 -6.84 0.12
N ARG A 99 7.22 -5.84 1.01
CA ARG A 99 6.49 -5.90 2.27
C ARG A 99 4.98 -5.91 2.06
N GLU A 100 4.46 -5.12 1.13
CA GLU A 100 3.01 -5.07 0.86
C GLU A 100 2.50 -6.31 0.11
N VAL A 101 3.31 -6.96 -0.73
CA VAL A 101 3.04 -8.29 -1.31
C VAL A 101 2.86 -9.31 -0.18
N GLU A 102 3.79 -9.36 0.77
CA GLU A 102 3.73 -10.33 1.88
C GLU A 102 2.53 -10.10 2.80
N LYS A 103 2.20 -8.82 3.11
CA LYS A 103 0.98 -8.49 3.85
C LYS A 103 -0.28 -8.90 3.08
N THR A 104 -0.32 -8.65 1.78
CA THR A 104 -1.49 -8.96 0.94
C THR A 104 -1.70 -10.46 0.80
N LYS A 105 -0.62 -11.26 0.67
CA LYS A 105 -0.69 -12.73 0.73
C LYS A 105 -1.32 -13.21 2.04
N LYS A 106 -0.87 -12.68 3.18
CA LYS A 106 -1.42 -13.03 4.51
C LYS A 106 -2.91 -12.68 4.61
N LEU A 107 -3.30 -11.50 4.12
CA LEU A 107 -4.70 -11.09 4.08
C LEU A 107 -5.55 -12.04 3.22
N LEU A 108 -5.06 -12.43 2.04
CA LEU A 108 -5.77 -13.34 1.14
C LEU A 108 -5.98 -14.72 1.78
N VAL A 109 -4.97 -15.25 2.47
CA VAL A 109 -5.08 -16.52 3.23
C VAL A 109 -6.15 -16.39 4.32
N PHE A 110 -6.11 -15.32 5.11
CA PHE A 110 -7.07 -15.08 6.19
C PHE A 110 -8.52 -15.04 5.67
N ILE A 111 -8.76 -14.29 4.58
CA ILE A 111 -10.08 -14.19 3.94
C ILE A 111 -10.55 -15.56 3.42
N SER A 112 -9.64 -16.33 2.83
CA SER A 112 -9.94 -17.66 2.29
C SER A 112 -10.35 -18.63 3.40
N GLN A 113 -9.60 -18.67 4.52
CA GLN A 113 -9.91 -19.50 5.69
C GLN A 113 -11.26 -19.12 6.31
N LYS A 114 -11.54 -17.82 6.47
CA LYS A 114 -12.84 -17.34 6.98
C LYS A 114 -13.98 -17.70 6.04
N THR A 115 -13.76 -17.70 4.73
CA THR A 115 -14.78 -18.10 3.75
C THR A 115 -15.05 -19.60 3.79
N CYS A 116 -14.02 -20.44 4.03
CA CYS A 116 -14.20 -21.87 4.27
C CYS A 116 -14.98 -22.14 5.57
N ASN A 117 -14.71 -21.42 6.65
CA ASN A 117 -15.44 -21.62 7.92
C ASN A 117 -16.90 -21.13 7.88
N ILE A 118 -17.30 -20.30 6.91
CA ILE A 118 -18.69 -19.86 6.75
C ILE A 118 -19.47 -20.82 5.83
N ASN A 119 -18.80 -21.46 4.89
CA ASN A 119 -19.41 -22.40 3.94
C ASN A 119 -19.19 -23.88 4.32
N GLY A 120 -18.43 -24.13 5.37
CA GLY A 120 -18.20 -25.44 5.96
C GLY A 120 -19.16 -25.65 7.10
N GLU A 121 -20.08 -26.58 6.89
CA GLU A 121 -20.71 -27.36 7.95
C GLU A 121 -19.70 -27.67 9.05
N GLY A 122 -20.10 -27.46 10.29
CA GLY A 122 -19.35 -27.95 11.43
C GLY A 122 -19.18 -29.47 11.31
N PHE A 123 -17.95 -29.93 11.53
CA PHE A 123 -17.73 -31.26 12.06
C PHE A 123 -17.46 -31.11 13.56
#